data_AF-A0AAW0GRT0-F1
#
_entry.id   AF-A0AAW0GRT0-F1
#
_cell.length_a   1.000
_cell.length_b   1.000
_cell.length_c   1.000
_cell.angle_alpha   90.00
_cell.angle_beta   90.00
_cell.angle_gamma   90.00
#
_symmetry.space_group_name_H-M   'P 1'
#
loop_
_entity.id
_entity.type
_entity.pdbx_description
1 polymer ?
#
loop_
_entity_poly.entity_id
_entity_poly.type
_entity_poly.pdbx_seq_one_letter_code
_entity_poly.pdbx_strand_id
1 'polypeptide(L)'
;MSLIWTPKQWLDFVLNQTNPPQVISTSYGDVEQTVPESYARLVCQGFAQLGARGVSLFFSSGDNGVGDGNSDPKTQSCQSNDGRNATQFLPVFPASCPYVTAVGATYHIPEVVAQFSGGGFSDTFSRPSYQDAAVSKYLSNLPNGTHAGLYNRTGRAYPDISAQGVSYTIWAGGKRGHVLGTSASAPTVASIFALLNDARLQNGLPALGFLNPLLYKISAEHPETLNDITQGSNPGCGTKGFNATVGWDPVTGLGTPNFGKWKDAVLSTQYGDIQQSCRMRCARSLLSLGP
;
A
#
# COMPACT_ATOMS: atom_id res chain seq x y z
N MET A 1 -0.21 -20.44 -11.97
CA MET A 1 -0.79 -19.96 -13.23
C MET A 1 -0.23 -18.58 -13.46
N SER A 2 0.88 -18.49 -14.19
CA SER A 2 1.54 -17.22 -14.50
C SER A 2 0.63 -16.46 -15.46
N LEU A 3 -0.02 -15.41 -14.98
CA LEU A 3 -0.85 -14.54 -15.82
C LEU A 3 0.09 -13.69 -16.68
N ILE A 4 0.11 -14.00 -17.98
CA ILE A 4 0.74 -13.22 -19.06
C ILE A 4 -0.13 -11.98 -19.31
N TRP A 5 -0.28 -11.12 -18.31
CA TRP A 5 -1.03 -9.87 -18.43
C TRP A 5 -0.21 -8.77 -17.77
N THR A 6 0.11 -7.73 -18.54
CA THR A 6 0.63 -6.49 -17.95
C THR A 6 -0.45 -5.88 -17.04
N PRO A 7 -0.08 -5.07 -16.03
CA PRO A 7 -1.04 -4.40 -15.15
C PRO A 7 -2.16 -3.69 -15.92
N LYS A 8 -1.83 -3.04 -17.05
CA LYS A 8 -2.80 -2.37 -17.92
C LYS A 8 -3.81 -3.33 -18.56
N GLN A 9 -3.38 -4.46 -19.13
CA GLN A 9 -4.31 -5.36 -19.81
C GLN A 9 -5.28 -6.03 -18.82
N TRP A 10 -4.77 -6.40 -17.64
CA TRP A 10 -5.63 -6.89 -16.55
C TRP A 10 -6.63 -5.80 -16.10
N LEU A 11 -6.16 -4.58 -15.91
CA LEU A 11 -6.99 -3.45 -15.49
C LEU A 11 -8.10 -3.14 -16.49
N ASP A 12 -7.79 -3.13 -17.79
CA ASP A 12 -8.79 -2.92 -18.85
C ASP A 12 -9.87 -4.02 -18.84
N PHE A 13 -9.46 -5.27 -18.63
CA PHE A 13 -10.40 -6.37 -18.49
C PHE A 13 -11.37 -6.16 -17.33
N VAL A 14 -10.88 -5.79 -16.15
CA VAL A 14 -11.73 -5.54 -14.97
C VAL A 14 -12.60 -4.30 -15.16
N LEU A 15 -12.06 -3.22 -15.72
CA LEU A 15 -12.81 -1.98 -16.00
C LEU A 15 -13.97 -2.22 -16.98
N ASN A 16 -13.82 -3.14 -17.92
CA ASN A 16 -14.86 -3.50 -18.87
C ASN A 16 -15.96 -4.42 -18.30
N GLN A 17 -15.81 -4.95 -17.09
CA GLN A 17 -16.87 -5.74 -16.46
C GLN A 17 -18.01 -4.83 -15.98
N THR A 18 -19.26 -5.22 -16.20
CA THR A 18 -20.44 -4.51 -15.69
C THR A 18 -20.45 -4.47 -14.16
N ASN A 19 -20.11 -5.60 -13.52
CA ASN A 19 -20.10 -5.78 -12.07
C ASN A 19 -18.74 -6.33 -11.62
N PRO A 20 -17.71 -5.46 -11.47
CA PRO A 20 -16.39 -5.90 -11.03
C PRO A 20 -16.44 -6.39 -9.57
N PRO A 21 -15.50 -7.24 -9.15
CA PRO A 21 -15.36 -7.63 -7.74
C PRO A 21 -15.19 -6.40 -6.84
N GLN A 22 -15.76 -6.42 -5.63
CA GLN A 22 -15.67 -5.31 -4.68
C GLN A 22 -14.31 -5.20 -4.00
N VAL A 23 -13.55 -6.30 -3.97
CA VAL A 23 -12.22 -6.37 -3.38
C VAL A 23 -11.31 -7.16 -4.31
N ILE A 24 -10.13 -6.61 -4.57
CA ILE A 24 -9.11 -7.22 -5.41
C ILE A 24 -7.78 -7.13 -4.68
N SER A 25 -7.11 -8.28 -4.56
CA SER A 25 -5.72 -8.37 -4.10
C SER A 25 -4.81 -8.65 -5.28
N THR A 26 -3.64 -8.03 -5.34
CA THR A 26 -2.64 -8.24 -6.38
C THR A 26 -1.24 -8.32 -5.78
N SER A 27 -0.47 -9.29 -6.25
CA SER A 27 0.94 -9.51 -5.87
C SER A 27 1.80 -9.37 -7.11
N TYR A 28 1.98 -8.12 -7.53
CA TYR A 28 2.77 -7.70 -8.68
C TYR A 28 3.51 -6.42 -8.31
N GLY A 29 4.75 -6.27 -8.74
CA GLY A 29 5.51 -5.05 -8.58
C GLY A 29 6.72 -4.98 -9.50
N ASP A 30 6.97 -3.78 -10.03
CA ASP A 30 8.20 -3.39 -10.72
C ASP A 30 8.85 -2.25 -9.95
N VAL A 31 10.18 -2.12 -10.03
CA VAL A 31 10.87 -0.93 -9.53
C VAL A 31 10.31 0.29 -10.27
N GLU A 32 9.78 1.28 -9.55
CA GLU A 32 8.98 2.39 -10.12
C GLU A 32 9.72 3.10 -11.25
N GLN A 33 11.01 3.42 -11.07
CA GLN A 33 11.81 4.10 -12.09
C GLN A 33 11.96 3.29 -13.39
N THR A 34 11.78 1.97 -13.37
CA THR A 34 11.83 1.12 -14.59
C THR A 34 10.52 1.14 -15.38
N VAL A 35 9.44 1.64 -14.79
CA VAL A 35 8.14 1.79 -15.44
C VAL A 35 8.09 3.18 -16.09
N PRO A 36 7.80 3.29 -17.41
CA PRO A 36 7.63 4.59 -18.03
C PRO A 36 6.58 5.43 -17.28
N GLU A 37 6.93 6.65 -16.91
CA GLU A 37 6.08 7.52 -16.09
C GLU A 37 4.67 7.69 -16.68
N SER A 38 4.57 7.87 -17.99
CA SER A 38 3.28 7.98 -18.69
C SER A 38 2.41 6.72 -18.53
N TYR A 39 3.02 5.53 -18.55
CA TYR A 39 2.34 4.27 -18.31
C TYR A 39 1.92 4.14 -16.85
N ALA A 40 2.81 4.45 -15.90
CA ALA A 40 2.51 4.40 -14.47
C ALA A 40 1.33 5.32 -14.12
N ARG A 41 1.32 6.55 -14.65
CA ARG A 41 0.22 7.51 -14.48
C ARG A 41 -1.09 7.01 -15.10
N LEU A 42 -1.06 6.48 -16.32
CA LEU A 42 -2.23 5.93 -17.00
C LEU A 42 -2.85 4.76 -16.22
N VAL A 43 -2.02 3.80 -15.79
CA VAL A 43 -2.47 2.65 -15.01
C VAL A 43 -3.01 3.09 -13.64
N CYS A 44 -2.33 4.03 -12.97
CA CYS A 44 -2.77 4.56 -11.69
C CYS A 44 -4.11 5.32 -11.80
N GLN A 45 -4.36 6.05 -12.88
CA GLN A 45 -5.67 6.64 -13.17
C GLN A 45 -6.76 5.58 -13.37
N GLY A 46 -6.45 4.45 -14.03
CA GLY A 46 -7.40 3.34 -14.15
C GLY A 46 -7.72 2.70 -12.79
N PHE A 47 -6.76 2.63 -11.86
CA PHE A 47 -7.05 2.23 -10.47
C PHE A 47 -7.99 3.21 -9.78
N ALA A 48 -7.83 4.52 -10.02
CA ALA A 48 -8.78 5.52 -9.52
C ALA A 48 -10.20 5.30 -10.08
N GLN A 49 -10.33 4.93 -11.35
CA GLN A 49 -11.61 4.60 -11.97
C GLN A 49 -12.26 3.36 -11.30
N LEU A 50 -11.50 2.29 -11.07
CA LEU A 50 -12.00 1.13 -10.30
C LEU A 50 -12.42 1.51 -8.88
N GLY A 51 -11.61 2.32 -8.20
CA GLY A 51 -11.94 2.86 -6.88
C GLY A 51 -13.26 3.63 -6.86
N ALA A 52 -13.51 4.46 -7.89
CA ALA A 52 -14.76 5.20 -8.06
C ALA A 52 -15.97 4.28 -8.33
N ARG A 53 -15.74 3.11 -8.93
CA ARG A 53 -16.75 2.05 -9.11
C ARG A 53 -17.00 1.22 -7.83
N GLY A 54 -16.38 1.57 -6.71
CA GLY A 54 -16.59 0.90 -5.43
C GLY A 54 -15.71 -0.33 -5.21
N VAL A 55 -14.60 -0.47 -5.95
CA VAL A 55 -13.63 -1.56 -5.78
C VAL A 55 -12.51 -1.13 -4.84
N SER A 56 -12.19 -1.95 -3.84
CA SER A 56 -10.99 -1.81 -3.02
C SER A 56 -9.83 -2.60 -3.64
N LEU A 57 -8.72 -1.91 -3.92
CA LEU A 57 -7.52 -2.48 -4.55
C LEU A 57 -6.40 -2.60 -3.51
N PHE A 58 -5.90 -3.80 -3.30
CA PHE A 58 -4.78 -4.10 -2.40
C PHE A 58 -3.58 -4.61 -3.19
N PHE A 59 -2.43 -3.96 -3.00
CA PHE A 59 -1.18 -4.34 -3.65
C PHE A 59 -0.10 -4.64 -2.62
N SER A 60 0.59 -5.77 -2.78
CA SER A 60 1.80 -6.09 -2.02
C SER A 60 2.84 -4.97 -2.17
N SER A 61 3.44 -4.51 -1.07
CA SER A 61 4.36 -3.37 -1.09
C SER A 61 5.78 -3.71 -1.60
N GLY A 62 6.11 -5.00 -1.72
CA GLY A 62 7.41 -5.49 -2.16
C GLY A 62 8.14 -6.27 -1.07
N ASP A 63 9.17 -7.03 -1.45
CA ASP A 63 9.87 -7.98 -0.57
C ASP A 63 11.38 -7.70 -0.47
N ASN A 64 11.79 -6.46 -0.75
CA ASN A 64 13.20 -6.06 -0.79
C ASN A 64 13.48 -4.77 0.03
N GLY A 65 12.70 -4.53 1.07
CA GLY A 65 12.84 -3.37 1.95
C GLY A 65 12.76 -2.04 1.19
N VAL A 66 13.76 -1.18 1.36
CA VAL A 66 13.84 0.10 0.61
C VAL A 66 14.38 -0.04 -0.82
N GLY A 67 14.70 -1.25 -1.29
CA GLY A 67 15.08 -1.48 -2.69
C GLY A 67 15.53 -2.90 -3.02
N ASP A 68 16.74 -3.29 -2.61
CA ASP A 68 17.35 -4.58 -2.95
C ASP A 68 17.42 -5.58 -1.78
N GLY A 69 17.01 -5.16 -0.57
CA GLY A 69 17.12 -5.93 0.67
C GLY A 69 18.55 -6.06 1.20
N ASN A 70 19.55 -5.44 0.55
CA ASN A 70 20.95 -5.50 0.96
C ASN A 70 21.34 -4.26 1.77
N SER A 71 21.70 -4.47 3.03
CA SER A 71 22.13 -3.39 3.93
C SER A 71 23.62 -3.05 3.87
N ASP A 72 24.43 -3.78 3.09
CA ASP A 72 25.86 -3.51 2.94
C ASP A 72 26.14 -2.52 1.79
N PRO A 73 26.66 -1.30 2.09
CA PRO A 73 26.98 -0.29 1.07
C PRO A 73 27.93 -0.77 -0.02
N LYS A 74 28.75 -1.80 0.24
CA LYS A 74 29.76 -2.29 -0.71
C LYS A 74 29.19 -3.26 -1.74
N THR A 75 28.05 -3.89 -1.43
CA THR A 75 27.48 -4.97 -2.24
C THR A 75 26.04 -4.72 -2.67
N GLN A 76 25.45 -3.61 -2.23
CA GLN A 76 24.13 -3.15 -2.65
C GLN A 76 24.07 -2.87 -4.17
N SER A 77 22.91 -3.06 -4.79
CA SER A 77 22.66 -2.91 -6.23
C SER A 77 21.69 -1.78 -6.57
N CYS A 78 21.20 -1.03 -5.57
CA CYS A 78 20.34 0.12 -5.80
C CYS A 78 21.09 1.24 -6.53
N GLN A 79 20.58 1.59 -7.71
CA GLN A 79 21.08 2.66 -8.54
C GLN A 79 19.94 3.40 -9.22
N SER A 80 20.09 4.72 -9.35
CA SER A 80 19.27 5.54 -10.23
C SER A 80 19.47 5.17 -11.68
N ASN A 81 18.38 5.15 -12.44
CA ASN A 81 18.40 4.85 -13.87
C ASN A 81 18.32 6.10 -14.77
N ASP A 82 18.64 7.27 -14.22
CA ASP A 82 18.60 8.56 -14.92
C ASP A 82 19.98 9.01 -15.45
N GLY A 83 20.93 8.07 -15.51
CA GLY A 83 22.30 8.30 -15.96
C GLY A 83 23.26 8.84 -14.89
N ARG A 84 22.78 9.15 -13.67
CA ARG A 84 23.67 9.57 -12.57
C ARG A 84 24.39 8.40 -11.90
N ASN A 85 23.87 7.18 -12.03
CA ASN A 85 24.35 5.97 -11.33
C ASN A 85 24.53 6.19 -9.81
N ALA A 86 23.73 7.08 -9.23
CA ALA A 86 23.74 7.39 -7.81
C ALA A 86 22.88 6.38 -7.04
N THR A 87 23.34 5.95 -5.86
CA THR A 87 22.53 5.15 -4.94
C THR A 87 21.30 5.92 -4.50
N GLN A 88 20.13 5.28 -4.59
CA GLN A 88 18.86 5.78 -4.10
C GLN A 88 17.97 4.61 -3.67
N PHE A 89 16.95 4.88 -2.87
CA PHE A 89 15.90 3.92 -2.58
C PHE A 89 15.05 3.70 -3.83
N LEU A 90 14.52 2.49 -3.94
CA LEU A 90 13.83 2.01 -5.14
C LEU A 90 12.37 1.71 -4.79
N PRO A 91 11.47 2.72 -4.84
CA PRO A 91 10.05 2.46 -4.62
C PRO A 91 9.49 1.51 -5.69
N VAL A 92 8.40 0.82 -5.38
CA VAL A 92 7.78 -0.21 -6.23
C VAL A 92 6.41 0.26 -6.70
N PHE A 93 6.17 0.14 -8.00
CA PHE A 93 4.86 0.33 -8.64
C PHE A 93 4.22 -1.03 -8.90
N PRO A 94 2.91 -1.27 -8.68
CA PRO A 94 1.87 -0.28 -8.37
C PRO A 94 1.70 0.20 -6.92
N ALA A 95 2.40 -0.36 -5.93
CA ALA A 95 2.20 0.02 -4.53
C ALA A 95 2.38 1.52 -4.26
N SER A 96 3.26 2.18 -5.01
CA SER A 96 3.49 3.63 -4.98
C SER A 96 2.34 4.47 -5.55
N CYS A 97 1.37 3.90 -6.26
CA CYS A 97 0.20 4.61 -6.76
C CYS A 97 -0.71 5.08 -5.59
N PRO A 98 -1.15 6.35 -5.55
CA PRO A 98 -2.02 6.86 -4.49
C PRO A 98 -3.46 6.31 -4.50
N TYR A 99 -3.87 5.57 -5.54
CA TYR A 99 -5.23 5.03 -5.68
C TYR A 99 -5.36 3.55 -5.33
N VAL A 100 -4.31 2.96 -4.76
CA VAL A 100 -4.32 1.58 -4.23
C VAL A 100 -3.94 1.58 -2.76
N THR A 101 -4.43 0.60 -2.01
CA THR A 101 -3.99 0.33 -0.65
C THR A 101 -2.74 -0.55 -0.71
N ALA A 102 -1.57 0.00 -0.43
CA ALA A 102 -0.33 -0.76 -0.37
C ALA A 102 -0.23 -1.51 0.96
N VAL A 103 0.12 -2.80 0.90
CA VAL A 103 0.12 -3.71 2.04
C VAL A 103 1.54 -4.22 2.33
N GLY A 104 2.08 -3.80 3.48
CA GLY A 104 3.35 -4.28 4.03
C GLY A 104 3.24 -5.61 4.76
N ALA A 105 4.33 -6.05 5.38
CA ALA A 105 4.44 -7.32 6.08
C ALA A 105 4.95 -7.17 7.51
N THR A 106 4.29 -7.90 8.43
CA THR A 106 4.69 -8.07 9.82
C THR A 106 5.00 -9.54 10.12
N TYR A 107 5.54 -9.80 11.30
CA TYR A 107 5.87 -11.13 11.81
C TYR A 107 5.72 -11.16 13.34
N HIS A 108 5.57 -12.37 13.93
CA HIS A 108 5.47 -12.64 15.37
C HIS A 108 4.17 -12.17 16.08
N ILE A 109 4.04 -12.56 17.34
CA ILE A 109 3.08 -12.06 18.32
C ILE A 109 3.87 -11.80 19.63
N PRO A 110 4.01 -10.54 20.10
CA PRO A 110 3.55 -9.30 19.48
C PRO A 110 4.20 -9.06 18.11
N GLU A 111 3.50 -8.29 17.26
CA GLU A 111 3.93 -8.05 15.88
C GLU A 111 5.15 -7.11 15.80
N VAL A 112 6.10 -7.48 14.94
CA VAL A 112 7.25 -6.66 14.55
C VAL A 112 7.35 -6.60 13.03
N VAL A 113 8.18 -5.70 12.52
CA VAL A 113 8.46 -5.61 11.07
C VAL A 113 9.01 -6.94 10.54
N ALA A 114 8.45 -7.42 9.43
CA ALA A 114 9.17 -8.38 8.59
C ALA A 114 10.20 -7.60 7.75
N GLN A 115 11.50 -7.85 7.92
CA GLN A 115 12.56 -6.98 7.38
C GLN A 115 12.55 -6.83 5.84
N PHE A 116 11.95 -7.79 5.13
CA PHE A 116 11.77 -7.69 3.68
C PHE A 116 10.65 -6.73 3.26
N SER A 117 9.78 -6.28 4.18
CA SER A 117 8.60 -5.46 3.90
C SER A 117 8.99 -4.21 3.10
N GLY A 118 8.49 -4.15 1.86
CA GLY A 118 8.70 -3.04 0.96
C GLY A 118 8.04 -1.77 1.49
N GLY A 119 8.71 -0.64 1.35
CA GLY A 119 8.18 0.63 1.83
C GLY A 119 9.13 1.78 1.57
N GLY A 120 8.59 2.99 1.51
CA GLY A 120 9.34 4.17 1.15
C GLY A 120 8.46 5.25 0.56
N PHE A 121 9.02 6.02 -0.36
CA PHE A 121 8.39 7.19 -0.97
C PHE A 121 8.54 7.12 -2.48
N SER A 122 7.45 7.33 -3.20
CA SER A 122 7.41 7.40 -4.66
C SER A 122 8.24 8.57 -5.19
N ASP A 123 8.96 8.36 -6.28
CA ASP A 123 9.61 9.40 -7.05
C ASP A 123 8.66 10.00 -8.11
N THR A 124 7.64 9.23 -8.52
CA THR A 124 6.70 9.59 -9.59
C THR A 124 5.43 10.31 -9.10
N PHE A 125 4.83 9.82 -8.01
CA PHE A 125 3.54 10.28 -7.52
C PHE A 125 3.73 11.20 -6.32
N SER A 126 3.18 12.42 -6.39
CA SER A 126 3.18 13.35 -5.27
C SER A 126 2.38 12.81 -4.08
N ARG A 127 2.73 13.25 -2.88
CA ARG A 127 2.01 12.89 -1.65
C ARG A 127 0.53 13.30 -1.76
N PRO A 128 -0.41 12.34 -1.66
CA PRO A 128 -1.83 12.68 -1.64
C PRO A 128 -2.23 13.33 -0.32
N SER A 129 -3.23 14.20 -0.36
CA SER A 129 -3.66 14.99 0.82
C SER A 129 -4.14 14.14 1.99
N TYR A 130 -4.71 12.96 1.73
CA TYR A 130 -5.22 12.08 2.78
C TYR A 130 -4.12 11.55 3.74
N GLN A 131 -2.87 11.49 3.29
CA GLN A 131 -1.75 10.99 4.11
C GLN A 131 -0.82 12.12 4.58
N ASP A 132 -1.10 13.37 4.24
CA ASP A 132 -0.17 14.48 4.50
C ASP A 132 0.12 14.66 5.99
N ALA A 133 -0.91 14.60 6.85
CA ALA A 133 -0.74 14.72 8.30
C ALA A 133 0.12 13.59 8.88
N ALA A 134 -0.14 12.35 8.47
CA ALA A 134 0.58 11.17 8.94
C ALA A 134 2.06 11.18 8.51
N VAL A 135 2.30 11.44 7.23
CA VAL A 135 3.66 11.47 6.66
C VAL A 135 4.45 12.68 7.18
N SER A 136 3.83 13.85 7.30
CA SER A 136 4.51 15.04 7.84
C SER A 136 4.94 14.83 9.29
N LYS A 137 4.10 14.17 10.10
CA LYS A 137 4.45 13.78 11.48
C LYS A 137 5.62 12.81 11.54
N TYR A 138 5.67 11.82 10.63
CA TYR A 138 6.83 10.93 10.53
C TYR A 138 8.10 11.70 10.13
N LEU A 139 8.03 12.50 9.08
CA LEU A 139 9.16 13.25 8.54
C LEU A 139 9.71 14.32 9.50
N SER A 140 8.87 14.85 10.41
CA SER A 140 9.31 15.80 11.45
C SER A 140 10.03 15.11 12.61
N ASN A 141 9.71 13.83 12.86
CA ASN A 141 10.35 13.03 13.92
C ASN A 141 11.61 12.31 13.43
N LEU A 142 11.80 12.22 12.11
CA LEU A 142 12.99 11.64 11.52
C LEU A 142 14.20 12.55 11.79
N PRO A 143 15.33 12.03 12.33
CA PRO A 143 16.51 12.85 12.56
C PRO A 143 16.97 13.57 11.29
N ASN A 144 17.44 14.81 11.46
CA ASN A 144 17.83 15.63 10.32
C ASN A 144 18.96 14.94 9.52
N GLY A 145 18.81 14.90 8.21
CA GLY A 145 19.77 14.25 7.31
C GLY A 145 19.68 12.73 7.22
N THR A 146 18.78 12.06 7.96
CA THR A 146 18.56 10.62 7.78
C THR A 146 18.17 10.32 6.34
N HIS A 147 18.95 9.44 5.69
CA HIS A 147 18.79 9.04 4.29
C HIS A 147 18.76 10.21 3.29
N ALA A 148 19.47 11.31 3.61
CA ALA A 148 19.53 12.48 2.74
C ALA A 148 19.98 12.11 1.32
N GLY A 149 19.20 12.55 0.32
CA GLY A 149 19.47 12.28 -1.09
C GLY A 149 19.08 10.87 -1.57
N LEU A 150 18.61 9.98 -0.69
CA LEU A 150 18.23 8.61 -1.06
C LEU A 150 16.74 8.47 -1.42
N TYR A 151 15.87 9.44 -1.11
CA TYR A 151 14.43 9.31 -1.35
C TYR A 151 13.72 10.65 -1.53
N ASN A 152 12.59 10.64 -2.24
CA ASN A 152 11.73 11.81 -2.43
C ASN A 152 10.79 12.05 -1.23
N ARG A 153 11.17 12.98 -0.36
CA ARG A 153 10.36 13.39 0.83
C ARG A 153 8.97 13.95 0.51
N THR A 154 8.70 14.33 -0.75
CA THR A 154 7.42 14.92 -1.18
C THR A 154 6.50 13.89 -1.87
N GLY A 155 6.98 12.67 -2.07
CA GLY A 155 6.26 11.61 -2.77
C GLY A 155 5.17 10.93 -1.95
N ARG A 156 4.32 10.15 -2.63
CA ARG A 156 3.42 9.16 -2.03
C ARG A 156 4.28 8.18 -1.24
N ALA A 157 4.16 8.25 0.07
CA ALA A 157 4.78 7.34 1.01
C ALA A 157 3.90 6.11 1.28
N TYR A 158 4.50 4.92 1.38
CA TYR A 158 3.82 3.62 1.50
C TYR A 158 4.65 2.64 2.36
N PRO A 159 4.07 1.54 2.89
CA PRO A 159 2.70 1.05 2.70
C PRO A 159 1.63 1.89 3.44
N ASP A 160 0.36 1.59 3.21
CA ASP A 160 -0.75 2.21 3.95
C ASP A 160 -1.08 1.44 5.23
N ILE A 161 -1.03 0.10 5.16
CA ILE A 161 -1.26 -0.84 6.27
C ILE A 161 -0.43 -2.10 6.06
N SER A 162 -0.43 -3.01 7.02
CA SER A 162 0.25 -4.31 6.94
C SER A 162 -0.61 -5.46 7.44
N ALA A 163 -0.13 -6.67 7.22
CA ALA A 163 -0.54 -7.87 7.95
C ALA A 163 0.64 -8.83 8.07
N GLN A 164 0.48 -9.93 8.81
CA GLN A 164 1.48 -10.99 8.86
C GLN A 164 1.88 -11.42 7.44
N GLY A 165 3.17 -11.63 7.21
CA GLY A 165 3.70 -12.03 5.91
C GLY A 165 4.71 -13.17 6.00
N VAL A 166 4.84 -13.86 7.14
CA VAL A 166 5.89 -14.86 7.39
C VAL A 166 5.28 -16.19 7.81
N SER A 167 5.85 -17.29 7.31
CA SER A 167 5.46 -18.68 7.64
C SER A 167 4.01 -19.06 7.29
N TYR A 168 3.44 -18.43 6.25
CA TYR A 168 2.11 -18.75 5.75
C TYR A 168 2.06 -20.17 5.22
N THR A 169 1.15 -21.00 5.76
CA THR A 169 0.97 -22.38 5.29
C THR A 169 0.14 -22.39 4.02
N ILE A 170 0.68 -23.02 2.97
CA ILE A 170 -0.01 -23.19 1.69
C ILE A 170 -0.01 -24.65 1.23
N TRP A 171 -0.88 -24.97 0.29
CA TRP A 171 -0.87 -26.22 -0.46
C TRP A 171 -0.63 -25.92 -1.93
N ALA A 172 0.51 -26.38 -2.46
CA ALA A 172 0.90 -26.19 -3.86
C ALA A 172 1.25 -27.55 -4.48
N GLY A 173 0.59 -27.89 -5.60
CA GLY A 173 0.78 -29.21 -6.25
C GLY A 173 0.51 -30.39 -5.31
N GLY A 174 -0.46 -30.26 -4.40
CA GLY A 174 -0.81 -31.28 -3.41
C GLY A 174 0.18 -31.41 -2.22
N LYS A 175 1.20 -30.55 -2.13
CA LYS A 175 2.18 -30.57 -1.04
C LYS A 175 1.99 -29.37 -0.11
N ARG A 176 2.02 -29.61 1.20
CA ARG A 176 2.07 -28.55 2.21
C ARG A 176 3.43 -27.88 2.19
N GLY A 177 3.45 -26.55 2.21
CA GLY A 177 4.66 -25.74 2.33
C GLY A 177 4.40 -24.46 3.12
N HIS A 178 5.49 -23.73 3.38
CA HIS A 178 5.42 -22.40 3.98
C HIS A 178 5.97 -21.37 3.01
N VAL A 179 5.34 -20.20 2.96
CA VAL A 179 5.80 -19.05 2.17
C VAL A 179 5.92 -17.82 3.06
N LEU A 180 6.67 -16.83 2.55
CA LEU A 180 6.76 -15.50 3.10
C LEU A 180 6.61 -14.47 1.99
N GLY A 181 6.41 -13.21 2.37
CA GLY A 181 6.32 -12.07 1.46
C GLY A 181 5.08 -11.23 1.73
N THR A 182 5.12 -9.99 1.28
CA THR A 182 3.95 -9.10 1.19
C THR A 182 2.89 -9.65 0.24
N SER A 183 3.26 -10.64 -0.58
CA SER A 183 2.34 -11.47 -1.36
C SER A 183 1.39 -12.32 -0.50
N ALA A 184 1.75 -12.61 0.75
CA ALA A 184 0.88 -13.30 1.72
C ALA A 184 0.04 -12.32 2.56
N SER A 185 0.59 -11.14 2.87
CA SER A 185 -0.11 -10.12 3.67
C SER A 185 -1.21 -9.41 2.89
N ALA A 186 -1.00 -9.08 1.61
CA ALA A 186 -1.99 -8.42 0.75
C ALA A 186 -3.34 -9.18 0.67
N PRO A 187 -3.39 -10.49 0.34
CA PRO A 187 -4.66 -11.21 0.34
C PRO A 187 -5.26 -11.37 1.73
N THR A 188 -4.45 -11.41 2.80
CA THR A 188 -4.95 -11.43 4.19
C THR A 188 -5.74 -10.17 4.51
N VAL A 189 -5.17 -8.99 4.20
CA VAL A 189 -5.86 -7.70 4.36
C VAL A 189 -7.10 -7.63 3.47
N ALA A 190 -6.97 -8.04 2.20
CA ALA A 190 -8.11 -8.05 1.28
C ALA A 190 -9.28 -8.89 1.82
N SER A 191 -9.02 -10.07 2.42
CA SER A 191 -10.05 -10.88 3.06
C SER A 191 -10.72 -10.18 4.26
N ILE A 192 -9.96 -9.46 5.08
CA ILE A 192 -10.52 -8.66 6.20
C ILE A 192 -11.50 -7.61 5.64
N PHE A 193 -11.10 -6.87 4.61
CA PHE A 193 -11.95 -5.83 4.02
C PHE A 193 -13.13 -6.40 3.21
N ALA A 194 -13.02 -7.60 2.66
CA ALA A 194 -14.15 -8.31 2.09
C ALA A 194 -15.22 -8.65 3.16
N LEU A 195 -14.80 -9.10 4.34
CA LEU A 195 -15.71 -9.34 5.47
C LEU A 195 -16.33 -8.03 6.01
N LEU A 196 -15.59 -6.92 5.97
CA LEU A 196 -16.14 -5.60 6.31
C LEU A 196 -17.18 -5.14 5.29
N ASN A 197 -16.96 -5.39 4.00
CA ASN A 197 -17.95 -5.14 2.95
C ASN A 197 -19.21 -5.99 3.16
N ASP A 198 -19.06 -7.28 3.48
CA ASP A 198 -20.18 -8.16 3.81
C ASP A 198 -21.02 -7.61 4.98
N ALA A 199 -20.37 -7.23 6.09
CA ALA A 199 -21.05 -6.62 7.23
C ALA A 199 -21.81 -5.33 6.85
N ARG A 200 -21.22 -4.48 6.01
CA ARG A 200 -21.87 -3.24 5.52
C ARG A 200 -23.08 -3.54 4.65
N LEU A 201 -22.94 -4.46 3.70
CA LEU A 201 -24.03 -4.84 2.79
C LEU A 201 -25.22 -5.44 3.53
N GLN A 202 -24.98 -6.26 4.55
CA GLN A 202 -26.04 -6.78 5.44
C GLN A 202 -26.78 -5.68 6.21
N ASN A 203 -26.16 -4.51 6.38
CA ASN A 203 -26.76 -3.32 7.00
C ASN A 203 -27.23 -2.28 5.96
N GLY A 204 -27.37 -2.66 4.68
CA GLY A 204 -27.83 -1.77 3.62
C GLY A 204 -26.86 -0.64 3.26
N LEU A 205 -25.60 -0.73 3.69
CA LEU A 205 -24.55 0.24 3.39
C LEU A 205 -23.75 -0.17 2.14
N PRO A 206 -23.22 0.79 1.36
CA PRO A 206 -22.43 0.47 0.17
C PRO A 206 -21.07 -0.14 0.54
N ALA A 207 -20.49 -0.91 -0.38
CA ALA A 207 -19.10 -1.37 -0.27
C ALA A 207 -18.11 -0.20 -0.17
N LEU A 208 -16.98 -0.44 0.50
CA LEU A 208 -16.04 0.59 0.93
C LEU A 208 -15.33 1.32 -0.23
N GLY A 209 -15.03 0.63 -1.34
CA GLY A 209 -14.40 1.20 -2.52
C GLY A 209 -12.97 1.69 -2.29
N PHE A 210 -12.61 2.86 -2.81
CA PHE A 210 -11.29 3.45 -2.58
C PHE A 210 -11.07 3.77 -1.09
N LEU A 211 -10.16 3.03 -0.46
CA LEU A 211 -10.02 2.99 0.99
C LEU A 211 -9.17 4.10 1.60
N ASN A 212 -8.08 4.51 0.94
CA ASN A 212 -7.03 5.29 1.60
C ASN A 212 -7.55 6.54 2.33
N PRO A 213 -8.42 7.40 1.75
CA PRO A 213 -8.94 8.56 2.47
C PRO A 213 -9.70 8.20 3.75
N LEU A 214 -10.52 7.17 3.70
CA LEU A 214 -11.26 6.67 4.86
C LEU A 214 -10.32 6.03 5.88
N LEU A 215 -9.34 5.27 5.39
CA LEU A 215 -8.35 4.56 6.19
C LEU A 215 -7.53 5.52 7.06
N TYR A 216 -6.92 6.54 6.46
CA TYR A 216 -6.16 7.54 7.20
C TYR A 216 -7.05 8.36 8.15
N LYS A 217 -8.29 8.68 7.75
CA LYS A 217 -9.22 9.39 8.63
C LYS A 217 -9.59 8.56 9.86
N ILE A 218 -10.05 7.31 9.67
CA ILE A 218 -10.41 6.43 10.78
C ILE A 218 -9.19 6.19 11.68
N SER A 219 -8.00 5.99 11.13
CA SER A 219 -6.80 5.81 11.96
C SER A 219 -6.47 7.02 12.83
N ALA A 220 -6.76 8.24 12.36
CA ALA A 220 -6.52 9.46 13.12
C ALA A 220 -7.56 9.68 14.22
N GLU A 221 -8.81 9.27 13.99
CA GLU A 221 -9.92 9.42 14.94
C GLU A 221 -10.03 8.23 15.93
N HIS A 222 -9.67 7.03 15.46
CA HIS A 222 -9.80 5.74 16.13
C HIS A 222 -8.54 4.88 15.91
N PRO A 223 -7.40 5.26 16.50
CA PRO A 223 -6.15 4.52 16.35
C PRO A 223 -6.24 3.07 16.80
N GLU A 224 -7.15 2.73 17.73
CA GLU A 224 -7.41 1.36 18.20
C GLU A 224 -7.98 0.42 17.12
N THR A 225 -8.39 0.96 15.97
CA THR A 225 -8.75 0.14 14.81
C THR A 225 -7.54 -0.58 14.22
N LEU A 226 -6.33 -0.18 14.57
CA LEU A 226 -5.09 -0.75 14.07
C LEU A 226 -4.21 -1.18 15.25
N ASN A 227 -3.46 -2.26 15.09
CA ASN A 227 -2.33 -2.55 15.96
C ASN A 227 -1.11 -1.84 15.39
N ASP A 228 -0.53 -0.95 16.17
CA ASP A 228 0.63 -0.15 15.77
C ASP A 228 1.94 -0.94 15.93
N ILE A 229 2.75 -1.02 14.89
CA ILE A 229 4.00 -1.77 14.88
C ILE A 229 5.14 -0.77 15.04
N THR A 230 5.90 -0.92 16.11
CA THR A 230 6.90 0.09 16.52
C THR A 230 8.32 -0.46 16.57
N GLN A 231 8.52 -1.71 16.19
CA GLN A 231 9.80 -2.42 16.30
C GLN A 231 10.24 -3.03 14.97
N GLY A 232 11.47 -2.70 14.57
CA GLY A 232 12.14 -3.23 13.39
C GLY A 232 12.32 -2.18 12.29
N SER A 233 12.87 -2.61 11.14
CA SER A 233 13.20 -1.74 10.01
C SER A 233 13.16 -2.52 8.69
N ASN A 234 13.16 -1.81 7.56
CA ASN A 234 13.17 -2.41 6.21
C ASN A 234 14.50 -2.19 5.45
N PRO A 235 15.58 -2.91 5.81
CA PRO A 235 16.92 -2.71 5.24
C PRO A 235 16.99 -2.82 3.71
N GLY A 236 17.97 -2.14 3.12
CA GLY A 236 18.21 -2.12 1.68
C GLY A 236 19.09 -0.95 1.26
N CYS A 237 19.60 -1.01 0.04
CA CYS A 237 20.40 0.04 -0.60
C CYS A 237 21.61 0.49 0.22
N GLY A 238 22.26 -0.45 0.92
CA GLY A 238 23.39 -0.16 1.80
C GLY A 238 23.01 0.51 3.12
N THR A 239 21.74 0.45 3.53
CA THR A 239 21.25 1.10 4.74
C THR A 239 20.41 0.15 5.60
N LYS A 240 20.11 0.56 6.83
CA LYS A 240 19.12 -0.11 7.70
C LYS A 240 17.66 0.14 7.26
N GLY A 241 17.45 0.95 6.21
CA GLY A 241 16.13 1.38 5.76
C GLY A 241 15.48 2.34 6.73
N PHE A 242 14.16 2.47 6.61
CA PHE A 242 13.34 3.20 7.57
C PHE A 242 13.02 2.30 8.77
N ASN A 243 12.81 2.93 9.93
CA ASN A 243 12.39 2.23 11.14
C ASN A 243 10.87 2.35 11.31
N ALA A 244 10.28 1.29 11.86
CA ALA A 244 8.93 1.35 12.41
C ALA A 244 8.89 2.26 13.64
N THR A 245 7.81 3.00 13.83
CA THR A 245 7.66 3.96 14.94
C THR A 245 6.20 4.16 15.32
N VAL A 246 5.92 4.96 16.35
CA VAL A 246 4.55 5.22 16.79
C VAL A 246 3.77 6.00 15.71
N GLY A 247 2.65 5.41 15.28
CA GLY A 247 1.80 5.94 14.22
C GLY A 247 2.23 5.46 12.83
N TRP A 248 1.99 6.28 11.80
CA TRP A 248 2.37 5.89 10.45
C TRP A 248 3.89 5.86 10.26
N ASP A 249 4.39 4.82 9.61
CA ASP A 249 5.78 4.72 9.14
C ASP A 249 5.87 4.10 7.73
N PRO A 250 6.95 4.37 6.96
CA PRO A 250 7.16 3.84 5.61
C PRO A 250 7.65 2.38 5.61
N VAL A 251 7.25 1.58 6.61
CA VAL A 251 7.60 0.16 6.72
C VAL A 251 6.34 -0.70 6.89
N THR A 252 5.48 -0.30 7.81
CA THR A 252 4.23 -1.00 8.15
C THR A 252 2.98 -0.17 7.95
N GLY A 253 3.14 1.09 7.55
CA GLY A 253 2.04 2.01 7.32
C GLY A 253 1.39 2.38 8.64
N LEU A 254 0.06 2.34 8.69
CA LEU A 254 -0.71 2.59 9.91
C LEU A 254 -0.79 1.35 10.84
N GLY A 255 -0.12 0.24 10.49
CA GLY A 255 -0.15 -1.01 11.25
C GLY A 255 -1.11 -2.06 10.71
N THR A 256 -1.53 -3.01 11.54
CA THR A 256 -2.38 -4.15 11.14
C THR A 256 -3.84 -3.96 11.54
N PRO A 257 -4.83 -4.25 10.66
CA PRO A 257 -6.23 -3.99 10.95
C PRO A 257 -6.78 -4.93 12.04
N ASN A 258 -7.33 -4.34 13.11
CA ASN A 258 -8.16 -5.06 14.07
C ASN A 258 -9.59 -5.18 13.54
N PHE A 259 -9.97 -6.38 13.09
CA PHE A 259 -11.28 -6.60 12.46
C PHE A 259 -12.47 -6.12 13.32
N GLY A 260 -12.48 -6.41 14.62
CA GLY A 260 -13.62 -6.06 15.48
C GLY A 260 -13.81 -4.54 15.56
N LYS A 261 -12.72 -3.82 15.81
CA LYS A 261 -12.73 -2.35 15.89
C LYS A 261 -13.03 -1.70 14.53
N TRP A 262 -12.47 -2.25 13.45
CA TRP A 262 -12.78 -1.80 12.09
C TRP A 262 -14.25 -1.99 11.74
N LYS A 263 -14.84 -3.13 12.10
CA LYS A 263 -16.26 -3.43 11.85
C LYS A 263 -17.15 -2.39 12.53
N ASP A 264 -16.90 -2.09 13.79
CA ASP A 264 -17.67 -1.09 14.53
C ASP A 264 -17.52 0.30 13.88
N ALA A 265 -16.30 0.69 13.51
CA ALA A 265 -16.04 1.97 12.85
C ALA A 265 -16.78 2.09 11.51
N VAL A 266 -16.68 1.09 10.62
CA VAL A 266 -17.30 1.17 9.29
C VAL A 266 -18.81 0.96 9.28
N LEU A 267 -19.42 0.56 10.39
CA LEU A 267 -20.88 0.51 10.53
C LEU A 267 -21.46 1.76 11.17
N SER A 268 -20.63 2.67 11.68
CA SER A 268 -21.11 3.93 12.27
C SER A 268 -21.60 4.89 11.18
N THR A 269 -22.65 5.67 11.50
CA THR A 269 -23.27 6.63 10.58
C THR A 269 -22.32 7.76 10.17
N GLN A 270 -21.30 8.04 10.98
CA GLN A 270 -20.31 9.11 10.76
C GLN A 270 -19.47 8.91 9.49
N TYR A 271 -19.28 7.67 9.04
CA TYR A 271 -18.42 7.35 7.89
C TYR A 271 -19.18 7.03 6.60
N GLY A 272 -20.52 7.06 6.62
CA GLY A 272 -21.35 6.87 5.43
C GLY A 272 -21.16 7.97 4.37
N ASP A 273 -21.11 9.23 4.80
CA ASP A 273 -21.03 10.40 3.91
C ASP A 273 -19.67 10.58 3.23
N ILE A 274 -18.60 10.07 3.84
CA ILE A 274 -17.23 10.25 3.33
C ILE A 274 -17.02 9.42 2.07
N GLN A 275 -17.56 8.20 2.04
CA GLN A 275 -17.51 7.34 0.86
C GLN A 275 -18.28 7.94 -0.32
N GLN A 276 -19.42 8.59 -0.06
CA GLN A 276 -20.15 9.34 -1.09
C GLN A 276 -19.35 10.57 -1.57
N SER A 277 -18.71 11.30 -0.65
CA SER A 277 -17.88 12.44 -1.01
C SER A 277 -16.63 12.03 -1.81
N CYS A 278 -16.03 10.89 -1.50
CA CYS A 278 -14.90 10.31 -2.26
C CYS A 278 -15.33 9.87 -3.66
N ARG A 279 -16.49 9.23 -3.81
CA ARG A 279 -17.06 8.92 -5.14
C ARG A 279 -17.23 10.19 -5.99
N MET A 280 -17.73 11.28 -5.39
CA MET A 280 -17.90 12.55 -6.09
C MET A 280 -16.58 13.29 -6.39
N ARG A 281 -15.59 13.26 -5.48
CA ARG A 281 -14.28 13.91 -5.68
C ARG A 281 -13.36 13.14 -6.63
N CYS A 282 -13.38 11.80 -6.61
CA CYS A 282 -12.71 10.98 -7.63
C CYS A 282 -13.28 11.29 -9.02
N ALA A 283 -14.61 11.40 -9.15
CA ALA A 283 -15.25 11.81 -10.41
C ALA A 283 -14.85 13.23 -10.84
N ARG A 284 -14.70 14.19 -9.92
CA ARG A 284 -14.24 15.55 -10.25
C ARG A 284 -12.77 15.64 -10.63
N SER A 285 -11.88 14.89 -9.98
CA SER A 285 -10.46 14.80 -10.37
C SER A 285 -10.28 14.18 -11.75
N LEU A 286 -11.20 13.31 -12.18
CA LEU A 286 -11.24 12.77 -13.54
C LEU A 286 -11.74 13.81 -14.57
N LEU A 287 -12.55 14.80 -14.16
CA LEU A 287 -13.08 15.86 -15.02
C LEU A 287 -12.16 17.09 -15.14
N SER A 288 -11.32 17.37 -14.12
CA SER A 288 -10.38 18.50 -14.15
C SER A 288 -9.06 18.21 -14.88
N LEU A 289 -8.94 17.04 -15.49
CA LEU A 289 -7.74 16.58 -16.21
C LEU A 289 -8.07 16.10 -17.64
N GLY A 290 -9.16 16.61 -18.22
CA GLY A 290 -9.42 16.51 -19.67
C GLY A 290 -8.35 17.27 -20.47
N PRO A 291 -8.14 16.87 -21.75
CA PRO A 291 -6.87 16.96 -22.47
C PRO A 291 -6.17 18.32 -22.45
#